data_AF-A0A6J1CBU2-F1
#
_entry.id   AF-A0A6J1CBU2-F1
#
_cell.length_a   1.000
_cell.length_b   1.000
_cell.length_c   1.000
_cell.angle_alpha   90.00
_cell.angle_beta   90.00
_cell.angle_gamma   90.00
#
_symmetry.space_group_name_H-M   'P 1'
#
loop_
_entity.id
_entity.type
_entity.pdbx_description
1 polymer ?
#
loop_
_entity_poly.entity_id
_entity_poly.type
_entity_poly.pdbx_seq_one_letter_code
_entity_poly.pdbx_strand_id
1 'polypeptide(L)'
;MILAHKLSQRLFIPRLNHLNNTRYGALHSNPMLYHSAENSSADQELLPSEWYENAYRKIQKLSCSLKNVDLIDGRLVNVVDDSTIFDERIEQRMRAFKSLVRVFVGSPSARRRVTETMMAESSTTNCQPPWCFGNSSEREPMVVDSLTKISNFLNVSAQQRKLVRHTICPQVTQHHIWTGALDHMLKELKLELDPLAHQSTNNKGIKMGQQIVSSCLKFLDDATNSNAHFTSWMRPAPSQPVVDPSASPRWEDMLEMFDDLIGSLKGEKPLLRHVAKLEVMKEGLSQIKDVLSDHKSIGHKESKHQESLVQRKLSKTLGHSSRCLFTLLMFYLWGHIRDIEVDFCGGVLKDVENEKFWLVMGRILSCDEEKMVWNGVKQLDRAMGVFKFVWETAGMKGGLELQGHLWSVGAQQRQLSYKGNAYILHDITL
;
A
#
# COMPACT_ATOMS: atom_id res chain seq x y z
N MET A 1 -36.21 19.47 60.42
CA MET A 1 -36.49 20.86 59.98
C MET A 1 -36.30 20.92 58.46
N ILE A 2 -37.40 20.65 57.74
CA ILE A 2 -37.84 21.14 56.41
C ILE A 2 -36.83 21.20 55.23
N LEU A 3 -37.11 20.37 54.22
CA LEU A 3 -36.79 20.52 52.79
C LEU A 3 -37.48 21.74 52.16
N ALA A 4 -36.82 22.45 51.23
CA ALA A 4 -37.36 22.95 49.94
C ALA A 4 -36.38 23.97 49.30
N HIS A 5 -35.83 23.74 48.11
CA HIS A 5 -36.37 24.13 46.80
C HIS A 5 -36.70 25.64 46.63
N LYS A 6 -35.94 26.37 45.79
CA LYS A 6 -36.42 26.91 44.50
C LYS A 6 -35.39 27.78 43.77
N LEU A 7 -35.30 27.51 42.47
CA LEU A 7 -34.73 28.31 41.39
C LEU A 7 -35.56 29.58 41.10
N SER A 8 -34.89 30.62 40.58
CA SER A 8 -35.46 31.68 39.72
C SER A 8 -34.31 32.61 39.29
N GLN A 9 -33.74 32.45 38.09
CA GLN A 9 -34.16 33.06 36.81
C GLN A 9 -33.65 34.50 36.53
N ARG A 10 -33.00 34.61 35.35
CA ARG A 10 -33.03 35.70 34.35
C ARG A 10 -32.09 36.90 34.56
N LEU A 11 -31.03 36.98 33.74
CA LEU A 11 -30.91 37.66 32.43
C LEU A 11 -30.73 39.17 32.57
N PHE A 12 -29.58 39.72 32.15
CA PHE A 12 -29.48 41.01 31.45
C PHE A 12 -28.09 41.17 30.79
N ILE A 13 -28.06 41.24 29.46
CA ILE A 13 -27.02 41.90 28.65
C ILE A 13 -27.69 43.15 28.07
N PRO A 14 -27.02 44.31 28.01
CA PRO A 14 -26.84 44.92 26.68
C PRO A 14 -25.51 45.69 26.45
N ARG A 15 -24.94 45.45 25.25
CA ARG A 15 -24.38 46.40 24.25
C ARG A 15 -23.31 47.43 24.67
N LEU A 16 -22.09 47.38 24.11
CA LEU A 16 -21.61 47.81 22.76
C LEU A 16 -20.96 49.21 22.83
N ASN A 17 -19.67 49.33 22.51
CA ASN A 17 -19.14 50.32 21.56
C ASN A 17 -17.65 50.13 21.26
N HIS A 18 -17.35 50.26 19.97
CA HIS A 18 -16.07 50.19 19.27
C HIS A 18 -15.03 51.21 19.77
N LEU A 19 -13.74 50.87 19.67
CA LEU A 19 -12.77 51.62 18.85
C LEU A 19 -11.45 50.85 18.66
N ASN A 20 -10.96 50.95 17.43
CA ASN A 20 -9.80 50.29 16.83
C ASN A 20 -8.49 50.51 17.59
N ASN A 21 -7.61 49.50 17.64
CA ASN A 21 -6.25 49.70 17.14
C ASN A 21 -5.58 48.41 16.64
N THR A 22 -4.90 48.61 15.54
CA THR A 22 -4.21 47.76 14.59
C THR A 22 -3.01 46.95 15.13
N ARG A 23 -2.84 45.77 14.50
CA ARG A 23 -1.59 45.11 14.04
C ARG A 23 -0.95 43.96 14.85
N TYR A 24 -0.58 42.96 14.05
CA TYR A 24 0.31 41.80 14.25
C TYR A 24 -0.30 40.53 14.86
N GLY A 25 -0.83 39.66 13.98
CA GLY A 25 -1.14 38.26 14.27
C GLY A 25 -0.82 37.41 13.05
N ALA A 26 0.02 36.40 13.26
CA ALA A 26 0.57 35.50 12.26
C ALA A 26 -0.50 34.74 11.47
N LEU A 27 -0.37 34.73 10.14
CA LEU A 27 -1.14 33.85 9.26
C LEU A 27 -0.56 32.43 9.32
N HIS A 28 -1.09 31.63 10.25
CA HIS A 28 -1.15 30.19 10.09
C HIS A 28 -2.34 29.87 9.16
N SER A 29 -2.08 29.32 7.98
CA SER A 29 -3.13 28.80 7.10
C SER A 29 -2.92 27.30 6.91
N ASN A 30 -3.84 26.54 7.53
CA ASN A 30 -3.98 25.10 7.44
C ASN A 30 -4.24 24.62 6.01
N PRO A 31 -3.80 23.41 5.63
CA PRO A 31 -4.20 22.78 4.37
C PRO A 31 -5.66 22.29 4.48
N MET A 32 -6.56 22.84 3.66
CA MET A 32 -7.95 22.40 3.58
C MET A 32 -8.06 21.01 2.96
N LEU A 33 -8.68 20.10 3.71
CA LEU A 33 -9.29 18.86 3.25
C LEU A 33 -10.56 19.22 2.45
N TYR A 34 -10.64 18.83 1.18
CA TYR A 34 -11.89 18.84 0.42
C TYR A 34 -12.38 17.40 0.22
N HIS A 35 -13.58 17.12 0.74
CA HIS A 35 -14.35 15.91 0.45
C HIS A 35 -15.31 16.16 -0.73
N SER A 36 -15.45 15.12 -1.53
CA SER A 36 -16.22 14.91 -2.77
C SER A 36 -17.56 15.64 -2.95
N ALA A 37 -17.84 15.98 -4.21
CA ALA A 37 -19.19 15.99 -4.78
C ALA A 37 -19.16 15.38 -6.19
N GLU A 38 -20.14 14.53 -6.48
CA GLU A 38 -20.35 13.85 -7.74
C GLU A 38 -20.73 14.82 -8.88
N ASN A 39 -20.20 14.54 -10.06
CA ASN A 39 -20.74 14.94 -11.38
C ASN A 39 -20.97 16.44 -11.63
N SER A 40 -19.89 17.16 -11.89
CA SER A 40 -19.89 18.22 -12.92
C SER A 40 -18.60 18.13 -13.74
N SER A 41 -18.76 17.77 -15.02
CA SER A 41 -17.77 18.10 -16.03
C SER A 41 -17.69 19.63 -16.12
N ALA A 42 -16.50 20.19 -15.87
CA ALA A 42 -16.19 21.62 -15.77
C ALA A 42 -16.42 22.24 -14.37
N ASP A 43 -15.41 22.08 -13.50
CA ASP A 43 -14.92 23.17 -12.65
C ASP A 43 -13.47 22.85 -12.26
N GLN A 44 -12.58 23.18 -13.19
CA GLN A 44 -11.14 23.20 -12.93
C GLN A 44 -10.82 24.62 -12.50
N GLU A 45 -10.80 24.88 -11.19
CA GLU A 45 -10.29 26.14 -10.65
C GLU A 45 -8.81 26.26 -11.02
N LEU A 46 -8.54 26.89 -12.18
CA LEU A 46 -7.19 27.18 -12.63
C LEU A 46 -6.58 28.20 -11.66
N LEU A 47 -5.47 27.81 -11.03
CA LEU A 47 -4.79 28.69 -10.10
C LEU A 47 -4.09 29.82 -10.86
N PRO A 48 -3.89 31.00 -10.24
CA PRO A 48 -3.14 32.09 -10.85
C PRO A 48 -1.71 31.66 -11.23
N SER A 49 -1.16 32.22 -12.31
CA SER A 49 0.21 31.91 -12.76
C SER A 49 1.26 32.11 -11.67
N GLU A 50 1.10 33.13 -10.82
CA GLU A 50 1.96 33.40 -9.66
C GLU A 50 2.00 32.23 -8.66
N TRP A 51 0.89 31.49 -8.51
CA TRP A 51 0.85 30.30 -7.67
C TRP A 51 1.75 29.21 -8.25
N TYR A 52 1.66 28.96 -9.56
CA TYR A 52 2.48 27.95 -10.24
C TYR A 52 3.97 28.28 -10.19
N GLU A 53 4.35 29.55 -10.37
CA GLU A 53 5.74 29.98 -10.19
C GLU A 53 6.25 29.73 -8.77
N ASN A 54 5.47 30.11 -7.76
CA ASN A 54 5.83 29.91 -6.37
C ASN A 54 5.87 28.42 -5.98
N ALA A 55 4.94 27.62 -6.49
CA ALA A 55 4.90 26.18 -6.32
C ALA A 55 6.14 25.54 -6.96
N TYR A 56 6.49 25.93 -8.18
CA TYR A 56 7.67 25.43 -8.89
C TYR A 56 8.96 25.69 -8.11
N ARG A 57 9.18 26.93 -7.62
CA ARG A 57 10.34 27.26 -6.77
C ARG A 57 10.40 26.40 -5.49
N LYS A 58 9.25 26.08 -4.89
CA LYS A 58 9.18 25.21 -3.70
C LYS A 58 9.47 23.76 -4.07
N ILE A 59 8.93 23.27 -5.19
CA ILE A 59 9.16 21.92 -5.73
C ILE A 59 10.66 21.71 -5.99
N GLN A 60 11.33 22.66 -6.63
CA GLN A 60 12.78 22.59 -6.87
C GLN A 60 13.57 22.50 -5.55
N LYS A 61 13.27 23.36 -4.58
CA LYS A 61 13.93 23.32 -3.25
C LYS A 61 13.71 21.98 -2.54
N LEU A 62 12.49 21.46 -2.59
CA LEU A 62 12.14 20.19 -1.97
C LEU A 62 12.82 19.01 -2.66
N SER A 63 12.80 18.96 -4.00
CA SER A 63 13.49 17.95 -4.80
C SER A 63 14.99 17.89 -4.46
N CYS A 64 15.68 19.03 -4.40
CA CYS A 64 17.09 19.08 -3.97
C CYS A 64 17.29 18.54 -2.55
N SER A 65 16.39 18.88 -1.61
CA SER A 65 16.51 18.46 -0.20
C SER A 65 16.13 16.99 0.04
N LEU A 66 15.35 16.40 -0.87
CA LEU A 66 14.87 15.03 -0.83
C LEU A 66 15.62 14.15 -1.82
N LYS A 67 16.76 14.62 -2.33
CA LYS A 67 17.55 13.88 -3.30
C LYS A 67 17.84 12.48 -2.79
N ASN A 68 17.55 11.48 -3.61
CA ASN A 68 17.73 10.06 -3.35
C ASN A 68 16.86 9.51 -2.21
N VAL A 69 15.86 10.27 -1.75
CA VAL A 69 14.84 9.81 -0.81
C VAL A 69 13.56 9.52 -1.57
N ASP A 70 12.92 8.39 -1.29
CA ASP A 70 11.64 8.03 -1.88
C ASP A 70 10.68 7.46 -0.82
N LEU A 71 9.38 7.59 -1.07
CA LEU A 71 8.33 6.93 -0.30
C LEU A 71 7.77 5.78 -1.15
N ILE A 72 8.20 4.56 -0.85
CA ILE A 72 7.89 3.34 -1.60
C ILE A 72 7.02 2.43 -0.74
N ASP A 73 5.80 2.14 -1.19
CA ASP A 73 4.86 1.23 -0.52
C ASP A 73 4.71 1.54 0.98
N GLY A 74 4.71 2.84 1.28
CA GLY A 74 4.61 3.37 2.63
C GLY A 74 5.90 3.42 3.45
N ARG A 75 7.04 3.08 2.88
CA ARG A 75 8.34 3.17 3.57
C ARG A 75 9.17 4.30 2.98
N LEU A 76 9.67 5.17 3.84
CA LEU A 76 10.65 6.18 3.43
C LEU A 76 12.01 5.50 3.33
N VAL A 77 12.63 5.57 2.15
CA VAL A 77 13.88 4.86 1.86
C VAL A 77 14.91 5.80 1.24
N ASN A 78 16.18 5.56 1.57
CA ASN A 78 17.29 6.05 0.78
C ASN A 78 17.48 5.11 -0.41
N VAL A 79 17.30 5.63 -1.62
CA VAL A 79 17.39 4.84 -2.85
C VAL A 79 18.80 4.36 -3.13
N VAL A 80 19.85 4.99 -2.58
CA VAL A 80 21.24 4.56 -2.84
C VAL A 80 21.53 3.21 -2.20
N ASP A 81 21.20 3.05 -0.91
CA ASP A 81 21.55 1.88 -0.09
C ASP A 81 20.33 1.04 0.36
N ASP A 82 19.12 1.43 -0.04
CA ASP A 82 17.83 0.81 0.28
C ASP A 82 17.50 0.79 1.80
N SER A 83 18.18 1.64 2.59
CA SER A 83 17.95 1.78 4.03
C SER A 83 16.63 2.49 4.34
N THR A 84 15.97 2.09 5.44
CA THR A 84 14.78 2.79 5.96
C THR A 84 15.17 4.09 6.63
N ILE A 85 14.42 5.16 6.36
CA ILE A 85 14.56 6.46 7.02
C ILE A 85 13.41 6.63 8.02
N PHE A 86 13.74 6.71 9.30
CA PHE A 86 12.78 6.99 10.38
C PHE A 86 12.90 8.47 10.83
N ASP A 87 12.52 9.40 9.94
CA ASP A 87 12.52 10.83 10.23
C ASP A 87 11.18 11.46 9.81
N GLU A 88 10.39 11.87 10.81
CA GLU A 88 9.07 12.49 10.61
C GLU A 88 9.15 13.78 9.79
N ARG A 89 10.23 14.55 9.92
CA ARG A 89 10.42 15.81 9.19
C ARG A 89 10.70 15.54 7.72
N ILE A 90 11.51 14.53 7.40
CA ILE A 90 11.76 14.13 6.01
C ILE A 90 10.48 13.55 5.41
N GLU A 91 9.74 12.74 6.16
CA GLU A 91 8.47 12.17 5.71
C GLU A 91 7.43 13.27 5.42
N GLN A 92 7.30 14.28 6.28
CA GLN A 92 6.44 15.46 6.05
C GLN A 92 6.86 16.26 4.81
N ARG A 93 8.17 16.46 4.61
CA ARG A 93 8.69 17.12 3.40
C ARG A 93 8.34 16.33 2.13
N MET A 94 8.49 15.00 2.16
CA MET A 94 8.13 14.14 1.04
C MET A 94 6.64 14.21 0.72
N ARG A 95 5.76 14.16 1.73
CA ARG A 95 4.31 14.34 1.53
C ARG A 95 3.98 15.72 0.93
N ALA A 96 4.61 16.78 1.43
CA ALA A 96 4.42 18.13 0.91
C ALA A 96 4.90 18.27 -0.54
N PHE A 97 6.06 17.68 -0.86
CA PHE A 97 6.60 17.62 -2.22
C PHE A 97 5.64 16.93 -3.18
N LYS A 98 5.22 15.70 -2.86
CA LYS A 98 4.27 14.95 -3.69
C LYS A 98 2.94 15.70 -3.87
N SER A 99 2.42 16.30 -2.80
CA SER A 99 1.19 17.11 -2.86
C SER A 99 1.30 18.32 -3.79
N LEU A 100 2.40 19.08 -3.69
CA LEU A 100 2.64 20.23 -4.58
C LEU A 100 2.76 19.82 -6.04
N VAL A 101 3.49 18.74 -6.33
CA VAL A 101 3.67 18.24 -7.70
C VAL A 101 2.33 17.77 -8.28
N ARG A 102 1.45 17.12 -7.50
CA ARG A 102 0.11 16.71 -7.99
C ARG A 102 -0.73 17.88 -8.48
N VAL A 103 -0.72 19.00 -7.75
CA VAL A 103 -1.42 20.21 -8.20
C VAL A 103 -0.71 20.85 -9.40
N PHE A 104 0.62 20.87 -9.40
CA PHE A 104 1.42 21.47 -10.46
C PHE A 104 1.28 20.78 -11.82
N VAL A 105 1.19 19.44 -11.86
CA VAL A 105 0.98 18.66 -13.09
C VAL A 105 -0.34 19.02 -13.78
N GLY A 106 -1.32 19.52 -13.04
CA GLY A 106 -2.56 20.06 -13.61
C GLY A 106 -2.42 21.41 -14.32
N SER A 107 -1.25 22.06 -14.27
CA SER A 107 -1.04 23.38 -14.88
C SER A 107 -1.16 23.35 -16.41
N PRO A 108 -1.61 24.45 -17.05
CA PRO A 108 -1.67 24.54 -18.51
C PRO A 108 -0.33 24.26 -19.20
N SER A 109 0.80 24.70 -18.62
CA SER A 109 2.13 24.46 -19.16
C SER A 109 2.52 22.99 -19.13
N ALA A 110 2.28 22.30 -18.01
CA ALA A 110 2.56 20.86 -17.89
C ALA A 110 1.69 20.06 -18.87
N ARG A 111 0.40 20.41 -18.99
CA ARG A 111 -0.53 19.78 -19.95
C ARG A 111 -0.06 19.95 -21.39
N ARG A 112 0.37 21.16 -21.77
CA ARG A 112 0.84 21.45 -23.13
C ARG A 112 2.08 20.62 -23.48
N ARG A 113 3.10 20.61 -22.62
CA ARG A 113 4.35 19.87 -22.89
C ARG A 113 4.14 18.39 -23.10
N VAL A 114 3.32 17.74 -22.27
CA VAL A 114 3.08 16.31 -22.48
C VAL A 114 2.26 16.06 -23.74
N THR A 115 1.29 16.94 -24.06
CA THR A 115 0.56 16.86 -25.33
C THR A 115 1.50 17.01 -26.52
N GLU A 116 2.41 17.97 -26.51
CA GLU A 116 3.43 18.19 -27.56
C GLU A 116 4.34 16.97 -27.73
N THR A 117 4.70 16.31 -26.63
CA THR A 117 5.53 15.09 -26.68
C THR A 117 4.78 13.91 -27.27
N MET A 118 3.53 13.69 -26.82
CA MET A 118 2.65 12.68 -27.40
C MET A 118 2.46 12.90 -28.91
N MET A 119 2.42 14.16 -29.35
CA MET A 119 2.33 14.53 -30.77
C MET A 119 3.64 14.35 -31.55
N ALA A 120 4.80 14.52 -30.92
CA ALA A 120 6.10 14.27 -31.56
C ALA A 120 6.37 12.76 -31.77
N GLU A 121 5.92 11.93 -30.83
CA GLU A 121 6.11 10.47 -30.83
C GLU A 121 5.08 9.70 -31.69
N SER A 122 4.01 10.36 -32.14
CA SER A 122 2.94 9.73 -32.93
C SER A 122 3.27 9.55 -34.42
N SER A 123 4.47 9.93 -34.87
CA SER A 123 4.93 9.68 -36.24
C SER A 123 5.20 8.19 -36.55
N THR A 124 5.18 7.30 -35.55
CA THR A 124 5.51 5.87 -35.73
C THR A 124 4.44 4.85 -35.34
N THR A 125 3.35 5.22 -34.65
CA THR A 125 2.30 4.26 -34.22
C THR A 125 0.93 4.91 -34.03
N ASN A 126 -0.08 4.43 -34.76
CA ASN A 126 -1.44 4.98 -34.87
C ASN A 126 -2.36 4.88 -33.62
N CYS A 127 -1.87 4.52 -32.43
CA CYS A 127 -2.72 4.40 -31.25
C CYS A 127 -1.96 4.82 -29.98
N GLN A 128 -1.96 6.11 -29.65
CA GLN A 128 -1.58 6.60 -28.32
C GLN A 128 -2.84 7.12 -27.63
N PRO A 129 -3.05 6.83 -26.33
CA PRO A 129 -4.23 7.27 -25.62
C PRO A 129 -4.25 8.80 -25.41
N PRO A 130 -5.43 9.42 -25.29
CA PRO A 130 -5.55 10.84 -24.98
C PRO A 130 -4.90 11.18 -23.63
N TRP A 131 -4.45 12.43 -23.47
CA TRP A 131 -3.83 12.94 -22.24
C TRP A 131 -4.65 12.58 -20.99
N CYS A 132 -4.00 11.91 -20.03
CA CYS A 132 -4.52 11.65 -18.68
C CYS A 132 -3.94 12.67 -17.68
N PHE A 133 -4.49 12.76 -16.47
CA PHE A 133 -4.11 13.72 -15.42
C PHE A 133 -4.58 15.15 -15.67
N GLY A 134 -5.52 15.34 -16.60
CA GLY A 134 -6.20 16.60 -16.83
C GLY A 134 -7.16 16.94 -15.68
N ASN A 135 -7.85 15.95 -15.12
CA ASN A 135 -8.81 16.15 -14.04
C ASN A 135 -8.13 16.09 -12.66
N SER A 136 -8.68 16.78 -11.66
CA SER A 136 -8.17 16.72 -10.29
C SER A 136 -8.27 15.31 -9.70
N SER A 137 -9.37 14.60 -9.98
CA SER A 137 -9.60 13.21 -9.55
C SER A 137 -8.52 12.25 -10.02
N GLU A 138 -8.06 12.37 -11.27
CA GLU A 138 -6.96 11.57 -11.85
C GLU A 138 -5.62 11.83 -11.17
N ARG A 139 -5.48 13.00 -10.54
CA ARG A 139 -4.26 13.41 -9.84
C ARG A 139 -4.30 13.15 -8.34
N GLU A 140 -5.34 12.50 -7.83
CA GLU A 140 -5.37 12.08 -6.43
C GLU A 140 -4.47 10.86 -6.21
N PRO A 141 -3.79 10.77 -5.05
CA PRO A 141 -3.02 9.60 -4.70
C PRO A 141 -3.96 8.43 -4.39
N MET A 142 -3.50 7.21 -4.65
CA MET A 142 -4.25 5.99 -4.37
C MET A 142 -3.36 4.98 -3.66
N VAL A 143 -3.89 4.38 -2.59
CA VAL A 143 -3.28 3.20 -1.95
C VAL A 143 -4.05 1.97 -2.39
N VAL A 144 -3.38 1.06 -3.08
CA VAL A 144 -3.95 -0.21 -3.56
C VAL A 144 -3.77 -1.26 -2.45
N ASP A 145 -4.85 -1.51 -1.71
CA ASP A 145 -4.87 -2.34 -0.49
C ASP A 145 -5.97 -3.42 -0.47
N SER A 146 -6.80 -3.49 -1.51
CA SER A 146 -7.93 -4.41 -1.59
C SER A 146 -8.42 -4.59 -3.02
N LEU A 147 -8.98 -5.77 -3.30
CA LEU A 147 -9.63 -6.06 -4.59
C LEU A 147 -10.87 -5.19 -4.81
N THR A 148 -11.58 -4.84 -3.73
CA THR A 148 -12.76 -3.97 -3.82
C THR A 148 -12.40 -2.59 -4.36
N LYS A 149 -11.27 -2.01 -3.91
CA LYS A 149 -10.81 -0.72 -4.43
C LYS A 149 -10.47 -0.78 -5.92
N ILE A 150 -9.76 -1.82 -6.34
CA ILE A 150 -9.43 -2.07 -7.77
C ILE A 150 -10.70 -2.29 -8.59
N SER A 151 -11.61 -3.12 -8.10
CA SER A 151 -12.86 -3.45 -8.81
C SER A 151 -13.79 -2.25 -8.94
N ASN A 152 -13.81 -1.35 -7.94
CA ASN A 152 -14.54 -0.10 -8.04
C ASN A 152 -13.90 0.81 -9.10
N PHE A 153 -12.57 0.94 -9.11
CA PHE A 153 -11.87 1.75 -10.10
C PHE A 153 -12.08 1.25 -11.54
N LEU A 154 -12.04 -0.06 -11.75
CA LEU A 154 -12.25 -0.70 -13.05
C LEU A 154 -13.74 -0.86 -13.43
N ASN A 155 -14.67 -0.40 -12.59
CA ASN A 155 -16.12 -0.59 -12.77
C ASN A 155 -16.53 -2.07 -12.95
N VAL A 156 -15.86 -2.99 -12.26
CA VAL A 156 -16.15 -4.43 -12.28
C VAL A 156 -17.46 -4.69 -11.53
N SER A 157 -18.40 -5.35 -12.20
CA SER A 157 -19.72 -5.68 -11.65
C SER A 157 -19.66 -6.70 -10.50
N ALA A 158 -20.71 -6.78 -9.68
CA ALA A 158 -20.78 -7.74 -8.58
C ALA A 158 -20.63 -9.21 -9.03
N GLN A 159 -21.17 -9.56 -10.22
CA GLN A 159 -21.05 -10.90 -10.79
C GLN A 159 -19.59 -11.20 -11.20
N GLN A 160 -18.91 -10.23 -11.81
CA GLN A 160 -17.50 -10.38 -12.18
C GLN A 160 -16.58 -10.42 -10.95
N ARG A 161 -16.86 -9.64 -9.90
CA ARG A 161 -16.15 -9.75 -8.61
C ARG A 161 -16.23 -11.16 -8.02
N LYS A 162 -17.39 -11.81 -8.15
CA LYS A 162 -17.57 -13.21 -7.75
C LYS A 162 -16.72 -14.15 -8.59
N LEU A 163 -16.63 -13.94 -9.91
CA LEU A 163 -15.75 -14.70 -10.80
C LEU A 163 -14.26 -14.53 -10.44
N VAL A 164 -13.82 -13.29 -10.24
CA VAL A 164 -12.46 -12.97 -9.78
C VAL A 164 -12.16 -13.73 -8.50
N ARG A 165 -13.01 -13.60 -7.48
CA ARG A 165 -12.85 -14.30 -6.21
C ARG A 165 -12.75 -15.81 -6.38
N HIS A 166 -13.66 -16.42 -7.13
CA HIS A 166 -13.66 -17.88 -7.35
C HIS A 166 -12.40 -18.37 -8.05
N THR A 167 -11.81 -17.55 -8.91
CA THR A 167 -10.59 -17.90 -9.65
C THR A 167 -9.34 -17.76 -8.77
N ILE A 168 -9.25 -16.68 -7.98
CA ILE A 168 -8.03 -16.38 -7.20
C ILE A 168 -7.97 -17.15 -5.88
N CYS A 169 -9.09 -17.31 -5.17
CA CYS A 169 -9.09 -17.80 -3.79
C CYS A 169 -8.41 -19.17 -3.66
N PRO A 170 -8.71 -20.17 -4.52
CA PRO A 170 -8.04 -21.47 -4.44
C PRO A 170 -6.53 -21.39 -4.65
N GLN A 171 -6.03 -20.41 -5.42
CA GLN A 171 -4.61 -20.24 -5.69
C GLN A 171 -3.89 -19.56 -4.53
N VAL A 172 -4.44 -18.44 -4.06
CA VAL A 172 -3.74 -17.57 -3.09
C VAL A 172 -3.92 -18.02 -1.63
N THR A 173 -4.91 -18.87 -1.34
CA THR A 173 -5.16 -19.38 0.02
C THR A 173 -4.49 -20.73 0.30
N GLN A 174 -3.61 -21.19 -0.59
CA GLN A 174 -2.81 -22.40 -0.36
C GLN A 174 -1.94 -22.22 0.89
N HIS A 175 -1.77 -23.30 1.65
CA HIS A 175 -1.08 -23.27 2.95
C HIS A 175 0.34 -22.68 2.84
N HIS A 176 1.10 -23.03 1.79
CA HIS A 176 2.45 -22.49 1.59
C HIS A 176 2.48 -21.00 1.21
N ILE A 177 1.46 -20.49 0.51
CA ILE A 177 1.34 -19.05 0.21
C ILE A 177 0.98 -18.29 1.47
N TRP A 178 0.05 -18.82 2.27
CA TRP A 178 -0.32 -18.27 3.58
C TRP A 178 0.88 -18.17 4.52
N THR A 179 1.54 -19.31 4.76
CA THR A 179 2.70 -19.39 5.67
C THR A 179 3.88 -18.60 5.14
N GLY A 180 4.14 -18.61 3.83
CA GLY A 180 5.19 -17.80 3.21
C GLY A 180 4.95 -16.29 3.35
N ALA A 181 3.71 -15.83 3.18
CA ALA A 181 3.36 -14.41 3.37
C ALA A 181 3.55 -13.98 4.83
N LEU A 182 3.17 -14.85 5.77
CA LEU A 182 3.30 -14.62 7.20
C LEU A 182 4.77 -14.58 7.63
N ASP A 183 5.57 -15.54 7.18
CA ASP A 183 7.02 -15.59 7.39
C ASP A 183 7.72 -14.35 6.84
N HIS A 184 7.43 -13.98 5.59
CA HIS A 184 7.98 -12.79 4.95
C HIS A 184 7.68 -11.53 5.75
N MET A 185 6.42 -11.35 6.21
CA MET A 185 6.02 -10.21 7.03
C MET A 185 6.76 -10.15 8.36
N LEU A 186 6.88 -11.27 9.06
CA LEU A 186 7.57 -11.32 10.34
C LEU A 186 9.08 -11.05 10.17
N LYS A 187 9.69 -11.54 9.09
CA LYS A 187 11.09 -11.24 8.74
C LYS A 187 11.30 -9.75 8.42
N GLU A 188 10.42 -9.15 7.62
CA GLU A 188 10.49 -7.70 7.35
C GLU A 188 10.33 -6.87 8.63
N LEU A 189 9.37 -7.22 9.48
CA LEU A 189 9.18 -6.55 10.78
C LEU A 189 10.41 -6.72 11.69
N LYS A 190 11.01 -7.90 11.73
CA LYS A 190 12.24 -8.15 12.49
C LYS A 190 13.38 -7.23 12.06
N LEU A 191 13.60 -7.10 10.74
CA LEU A 191 14.64 -6.22 10.19
C LEU A 191 14.46 -4.74 10.56
N GLU A 192 13.21 -4.29 10.76
CA GLU A 192 12.93 -2.91 11.18
C GLU A 192 12.95 -2.72 12.70
N LEU A 193 12.60 -3.75 13.47
CA LEU A 193 12.71 -3.73 14.94
C LEU A 193 14.17 -3.75 15.41
N ASP A 194 15.03 -4.48 14.71
CA ASP A 194 16.43 -4.67 15.13
C ASP A 194 17.17 -3.34 15.31
N PRO A 195 17.23 -2.41 14.35
CA PRO A 195 17.87 -1.10 14.55
C PRO A 195 17.26 -0.29 15.71
N LEU A 196 15.93 -0.33 15.87
CA LEU A 196 15.23 0.44 16.88
C LEU A 196 15.52 -0.06 18.30
N ALA A 197 15.67 -1.37 18.47
CA ALA A 197 16.02 -1.97 19.75
C ALA A 197 17.44 -1.60 20.22
N HIS A 198 18.38 -1.44 19.28
CA HIS A 198 19.74 -0.99 19.58
C HIS A 198 19.78 0.49 19.97
N GLN A 199 18.93 1.32 19.36
CA GLN A 199 18.84 2.76 19.66
C GLN A 199 18.06 3.08 20.94
N SER A 200 17.05 2.26 21.26
CA SER A 200 16.11 2.51 22.36
C SER A 200 16.28 1.50 23.49
N THR A 201 17.34 1.63 24.29
CA THR A 201 17.65 0.72 25.42
C THR A 201 16.53 0.59 26.46
N ASN A 202 15.61 1.56 26.55
CA ASN A 202 14.50 1.56 27.50
C ASN A 202 13.11 1.26 26.89
N ASN A 203 13.00 0.98 25.60
CA ASN A 203 11.69 0.68 25.01
C ASN A 203 11.31 -0.80 25.21
N LYS A 204 10.53 -1.06 26.27
CA LYS A 204 10.04 -2.41 26.60
C LYS A 204 9.15 -2.99 25.50
N GLY A 205 8.34 -2.18 24.83
CA GLY A 205 7.44 -2.61 23.76
C GLY A 205 8.19 -3.17 22.56
N ILE A 206 9.25 -2.49 22.13
CA ILE A 206 10.10 -2.94 21.01
C ILE A 206 10.82 -4.26 21.34
N LYS A 207 11.41 -4.37 22.54
CA LYS A 207 12.09 -5.60 22.98
C LYS A 207 11.13 -6.80 23.07
N MET A 208 9.95 -6.57 23.62
CA MET A 208 8.90 -7.59 23.69
C MET A 208 8.44 -7.99 22.29
N GLY A 209 8.21 -7.01 21.41
CA GLY A 209 7.89 -7.27 20.01
C GLY A 209 8.93 -8.12 19.29
N GLN A 210 10.23 -7.86 19.48
CA GLN A 210 11.30 -8.69 18.90
C GLN A 210 11.29 -10.14 19.39
N GLN A 211 11.05 -10.34 20.69
CA GLN A 211 10.96 -11.68 21.27
C GLN A 211 9.77 -12.43 20.68
N ILE A 212 8.60 -11.78 20.61
CA ILE A 212 7.38 -12.37 20.05
C ILE A 212 7.58 -12.70 18.56
N VAL A 213 8.13 -11.79 17.76
CA VAL A 213 8.44 -12.04 16.34
C VAL A 213 9.37 -13.25 16.18
N SER A 214 10.39 -13.36 17.03
CA SER A 214 11.31 -14.51 16.99
C SER A 214 10.61 -15.82 17.36
N SER A 215 9.70 -15.81 18.32
CA SER A 215 8.87 -16.97 18.68
C SER A 215 7.91 -17.36 17.54
N CYS A 216 7.27 -16.39 16.89
CA CYS A 216 6.40 -16.65 15.72
C CYS A 216 7.18 -17.26 14.55
N LEU A 217 8.38 -16.74 14.25
CA LEU A 217 9.24 -17.30 13.20
C LEU A 217 9.67 -18.73 13.53
N LYS A 218 10.05 -18.98 14.78
CA LYS A 218 10.41 -20.33 15.23
C LYS A 218 9.23 -21.30 15.09
N PHE A 219 8.01 -20.88 15.45
CA PHE A 219 6.80 -21.67 15.23
C PHE A 219 6.63 -22.05 13.75
N LEU A 220 6.85 -21.10 12.83
CA LEU A 220 6.71 -21.35 11.39
C LEU A 220 7.80 -22.30 10.85
N ASP A 221 9.04 -22.14 11.31
CA ASP A 221 10.14 -23.06 10.98
C ASP A 221 9.84 -24.46 11.49
N ASP A 222 9.34 -24.60 12.73
CA ASP A 222 8.95 -25.88 13.31
C ASP A 222 7.77 -26.51 12.54
N ALA A 223 6.89 -25.70 11.94
CA ALA A 223 5.74 -26.15 11.14
C ALA A 223 6.12 -26.59 9.72
N THR A 224 7.24 -26.10 9.18
CA THR A 224 7.69 -26.39 7.81
C THR A 224 8.78 -27.45 7.74
N ASN A 225 9.71 -27.49 8.71
CA ASN A 225 10.87 -28.41 8.70
C ASN A 225 10.52 -29.87 9.02
N SER A 226 9.33 -30.15 9.52
CA SER A 226 8.81 -31.52 9.66
C SER A 226 8.63 -32.21 8.30
N ASN A 227 8.41 -31.46 7.21
CA ASN A 227 8.22 -32.02 5.86
C ASN A 227 9.51 -32.47 5.15
N ALA A 228 10.68 -31.96 5.56
CA ALA A 228 11.97 -32.26 4.91
C ALA A 228 12.56 -33.62 5.31
N HIS A 229 12.09 -34.23 6.40
CA HIS A 229 12.63 -35.48 6.93
C HIS A 229 11.98 -36.76 6.38
N PHE A 230 11.01 -36.67 5.48
CA PHE A 230 10.19 -37.82 5.03
C PHE A 230 10.75 -38.63 3.85
N THR A 231 11.95 -38.35 3.33
CA THR A 231 12.55 -39.16 2.25
C THR A 231 13.40 -40.34 2.75
N SER A 232 13.52 -40.60 4.05
CA SER A 232 14.32 -41.72 4.55
C SER A 232 13.47 -42.76 5.29
N TRP A 233 12.92 -43.72 4.54
CA TRP A 233 12.27 -44.93 5.06
C TRP A 233 13.25 -45.89 5.78
N MET A 234 14.42 -45.42 6.23
CA MET A 234 15.52 -46.23 6.76
C MET A 234 16.21 -45.63 8.01
N ARG A 235 15.52 -44.83 8.85
CA ARG A 235 16.09 -44.47 10.16
C ARG A 235 15.51 -45.33 11.29
N PRO A 236 16.37 -45.91 12.16
CA PRO A 236 15.92 -46.51 13.40
C PRO A 236 15.23 -45.48 14.29
N ALA A 237 14.25 -45.94 15.07
CA ALA A 237 13.46 -45.11 15.99
C ALA A 237 14.37 -44.29 16.93
N PRO A 238 14.03 -43.01 17.23
CA PRO A 238 14.81 -42.20 18.14
C PRO A 238 14.83 -42.83 19.54
N SER A 239 16.03 -42.99 20.10
CA SER A 239 16.32 -43.68 21.36
C SER A 239 16.14 -42.80 22.61
N GLN A 240 15.31 -41.77 22.56
CA GLN A 240 15.01 -40.93 23.73
C GLN A 240 13.55 -41.06 24.15
N PRO A 241 13.27 -41.16 25.46
CA PRO A 241 11.92 -41.31 25.96
C PRO A 241 11.08 -40.10 25.56
N VAL A 242 9.89 -40.39 25.06
CA VAL A 242 8.84 -39.42 24.75
C VAL A 242 8.47 -38.72 26.05
N VAL A 243 9.00 -37.52 26.25
CA VAL A 243 8.43 -36.56 27.21
C VAL A 243 6.98 -36.32 26.77
N ASP A 244 6.05 -36.44 27.71
CA ASP A 244 4.60 -36.27 27.52
C ASP A 244 4.26 -35.16 26.51
N PRO A 245 3.52 -35.47 25.41
CA PRO A 245 3.19 -34.49 24.40
C PRO A 245 1.87 -33.79 24.76
N SER A 246 1.85 -33.03 25.85
CA SER A 246 0.73 -32.13 26.09
C SER A 246 0.91 -30.87 25.22
N ALA A 247 0.16 -30.83 24.12
CA ALA A 247 -0.04 -29.74 23.16
C ALA A 247 0.98 -29.64 22.01
N SER A 248 0.64 -30.28 20.88
CA SER A 248 1.06 -29.76 19.57
C SER A 248 0.62 -28.29 19.48
N PRO A 249 1.52 -27.36 19.12
CA PRO A 249 1.17 -25.95 19.07
C PRO A 249 0.07 -25.71 18.03
N ARG A 250 -0.89 -24.86 18.35
CA ARG A 250 -2.06 -24.55 17.51
C ARG A 250 -1.87 -23.21 16.83
N TRP A 251 -2.59 -22.98 15.72
CA TRP A 251 -2.72 -21.63 15.15
C TRP A 251 -3.36 -20.64 16.15
N GLU A 252 -4.10 -21.14 17.14
CA GLU A 252 -4.58 -20.37 18.31
C GLU A 252 -3.44 -19.75 19.13
N ASP A 253 -2.37 -20.49 19.44
CA ASP A 253 -1.22 -19.97 20.19
C ASP A 253 -0.52 -18.85 19.39
N MET A 254 -0.43 -19.02 18.07
CA MET A 254 0.10 -17.97 17.19
C MET A 254 -0.82 -16.73 17.15
N LEU A 255 -2.13 -16.91 17.27
CA LEU A 255 -3.08 -15.80 17.30
C LEU A 255 -2.90 -14.95 18.56
N GLU A 256 -2.67 -15.59 19.71
CA GLU A 256 -2.35 -14.92 20.96
C GLU A 256 -1.02 -14.14 20.86
N MET A 257 0.02 -14.76 20.29
CA MET A 257 1.28 -14.06 20.01
C MET A 257 1.08 -12.84 19.10
N PHE A 258 0.19 -12.93 18.11
CA PHE A 258 -0.15 -11.79 17.25
C PHE A 258 -0.83 -10.66 18.01
N ASP A 259 -1.74 -10.99 18.93
CA ASP A 259 -2.41 -10.02 19.80
C ASP A 259 -1.41 -9.29 20.71
N ASP A 260 -0.50 -10.04 21.33
CA ASP A 260 0.57 -9.47 22.16
C ASP A 260 1.52 -8.60 21.35
N LEU A 261 1.87 -9.03 20.12
CA LEU A 261 2.73 -8.28 19.22
C LEU A 261 2.08 -6.95 18.80
N ILE A 262 0.82 -6.99 18.37
CA ILE A 262 0.06 -5.79 18.02
C ILE A 262 -0.02 -4.85 19.24
N GLY A 263 -0.36 -5.39 20.42
CA GLY A 263 -0.42 -4.61 21.66
C GLY A 263 0.91 -3.94 22.01
N SER A 264 2.02 -4.66 21.84
CA SER A 264 3.37 -4.18 22.14
C SER A 264 3.83 -3.06 21.21
N LEU A 265 3.39 -3.08 19.94
CA LEU A 265 3.86 -2.15 18.90
C LEU A 265 2.90 -0.98 18.63
N LYS A 266 1.64 -1.04 19.09
CA LYS A 266 0.61 -0.03 18.79
C LYS A 266 0.95 1.39 19.26
N GLY A 267 1.79 1.53 20.28
CA GLY A 267 2.29 2.83 20.77
C GLY A 267 3.40 3.44 19.92
N GLU A 268 4.03 2.64 19.05
CA GLU A 268 5.21 3.03 18.29
C GLU A 268 4.82 3.57 16.92
N LYS A 269 4.76 4.90 16.79
CA LYS A 269 4.48 5.60 15.52
C LYS A 269 5.20 5.02 14.29
N PRO A 270 6.53 4.75 14.30
CA PRO A 270 7.21 4.24 13.12
C PRO A 270 6.73 2.85 12.68
N LEU A 271 6.11 2.08 13.57
CA LEU A 271 5.70 0.69 13.33
C LEU A 271 4.20 0.55 13.06
N LEU A 272 3.42 1.64 13.09
CA LEU A 272 1.97 1.60 12.87
C LEU A 272 1.57 0.94 11.53
N ARG A 273 2.40 1.07 10.50
CA ARG A 273 2.17 0.42 9.20
C ARG A 273 2.29 -1.11 9.29
N HIS A 274 3.26 -1.60 10.06
CA HIS A 274 3.39 -3.02 10.35
C HIS A 274 2.27 -3.52 11.25
N VAL A 275 1.86 -2.73 12.24
CA VAL A 275 0.69 -3.05 13.09
C VAL A 275 -0.56 -3.22 12.23
N ALA A 276 -0.83 -2.30 11.31
CA ALA A 276 -1.96 -2.42 10.39
C ALA A 276 -1.85 -3.68 9.51
N LYS A 277 -0.65 -4.07 9.08
CA LYS A 277 -0.44 -5.28 8.28
C LYS A 277 -0.56 -6.57 9.13
N LEU A 278 -0.11 -6.55 10.37
CA LEU A 278 -0.33 -7.62 11.35
C LEU A 278 -1.82 -7.83 11.62
N GLU A 279 -2.59 -6.76 11.81
CA GLU A 279 -4.05 -6.83 11.95
C GLU A 279 -4.72 -7.46 10.72
N VAL A 280 -4.22 -7.13 9.52
CA VAL A 280 -4.69 -7.73 8.27
C VAL A 280 -4.41 -9.24 8.24
N MET A 281 -3.19 -9.68 8.57
CA MET A 281 -2.88 -11.12 8.59
C MET A 281 -3.55 -11.85 9.77
N LYS A 282 -3.82 -11.16 10.87
CA LYS A 282 -4.61 -11.68 12.00
C LYS A 282 -6.02 -12.09 11.56
N GLU A 283 -6.63 -11.38 10.59
CA GLU A 283 -7.91 -11.76 9.99
C GLU A 283 -7.87 -13.22 9.52
N GLY A 284 -6.88 -13.59 8.70
CA GLY A 284 -6.76 -14.97 8.19
C GLY A 284 -6.46 -15.98 9.29
N LEU A 285 -5.59 -15.63 10.23
CA LEU A 285 -5.23 -16.48 11.37
C LEU A 285 -6.46 -16.81 12.24
N SER A 286 -7.32 -15.81 12.49
CA SER A 286 -8.57 -16.01 13.23
C SER A 286 -9.52 -17.02 12.59
N GLN A 287 -9.48 -17.17 11.25
CA GLN A 287 -10.31 -18.14 10.53
C GLN A 287 -9.79 -19.57 10.64
N ILE A 288 -8.49 -19.74 10.90
CA ILE A 288 -7.81 -21.04 10.94
C ILE A 288 -7.36 -21.44 12.34
N LYS A 289 -7.67 -20.66 13.38
CA LYS A 289 -7.22 -20.88 14.76
C LYS A 289 -7.47 -22.30 15.30
N ASP A 290 -8.60 -22.92 14.93
CA ASP A 290 -8.96 -24.28 15.38
C ASP A 290 -8.31 -25.39 14.55
N VAL A 291 -7.52 -25.04 13.53
CA VAL A 291 -6.74 -26.01 12.75
C VAL A 291 -5.48 -26.34 13.56
N LEU A 292 -5.10 -27.62 13.60
CA LEU A 292 -3.88 -28.04 14.27
C LEU A 292 -2.67 -27.77 13.36
N SER A 293 -1.61 -27.21 13.93
CA SER A 293 -0.28 -27.30 13.31
C SER A 293 0.29 -28.62 13.77
N ASP A 294 0.25 -29.66 12.94
CA ASP A 294 0.71 -30.98 13.38
C ASP A 294 2.22 -31.16 13.17
N HIS A 295 2.96 -31.42 14.25
CA HIS A 295 4.43 -31.43 14.27
C HIS A 295 5.04 -32.82 14.47
N LYS A 296 4.26 -33.88 14.73
CA LYS A 296 4.84 -35.22 14.99
C LYS A 296 4.03 -36.34 14.37
N SER A 297 4.70 -37.10 13.49
CA SER A 297 4.33 -38.46 13.06
C SER A 297 3.06 -38.64 12.23
N ILE A 298 2.49 -37.56 11.72
CA ILE A 298 1.34 -37.65 10.84
C ILE A 298 1.78 -38.04 9.42
N GLY A 299 1.24 -39.15 8.90
CA GLY A 299 1.50 -39.59 7.53
C GLY A 299 1.12 -38.53 6.50
N HIS A 300 1.80 -38.51 5.35
CA HIS A 300 1.61 -37.58 4.21
C HIS A 300 0.16 -37.25 3.86
N LYS A 301 -0.76 -38.22 4.02
CA LYS A 301 -2.19 -38.05 3.73
C LYS A 301 -2.87 -37.03 4.65
N GLU A 302 -2.49 -36.98 5.91
CA GLU A 302 -3.13 -36.13 6.91
C GLU A 302 -2.49 -34.74 6.96
N SER A 303 -1.19 -34.59 6.65
CA SER A 303 -0.61 -33.27 6.34
C SER A 303 -1.32 -32.59 5.17
N LYS A 304 -1.52 -33.30 4.05
CA LYS A 304 -2.32 -32.80 2.92
C LYS A 304 -3.77 -32.50 3.29
N HIS A 305 -4.34 -33.26 4.23
CA HIS A 305 -5.67 -33.00 4.75
C HIS A 305 -5.73 -31.65 5.47
N GLN A 306 -4.79 -31.38 6.39
CA GLN A 306 -4.70 -30.10 7.10
C GLN A 306 -4.46 -28.92 6.16
N GLU A 307 -3.57 -29.06 5.16
CA GLU A 307 -3.37 -28.04 4.13
C GLU A 307 -4.67 -27.72 3.36
N SER A 308 -5.42 -28.77 3.01
CA SER A 308 -6.72 -28.64 2.35
C SER A 308 -7.76 -27.99 3.27
N LEU A 309 -7.72 -28.25 4.58
CA LEU A 309 -8.60 -27.61 5.56
C LEU A 309 -8.32 -26.11 5.67
N VAL A 310 -7.06 -25.71 5.77
CA VAL A 310 -6.64 -24.29 5.78
C VAL A 310 -7.13 -23.58 4.53
N GLN A 311 -6.80 -24.11 3.35
CA GLN A 311 -7.20 -23.55 2.07
C GLN A 311 -8.72 -23.43 1.96
N ARG A 312 -9.46 -24.48 2.33
CA ARG A 312 -10.92 -24.50 2.28
C ARG A 312 -11.55 -23.50 3.25
N LYS A 313 -11.03 -23.35 4.47
CA LYS A 313 -11.51 -22.36 5.44
C LYS A 313 -11.28 -20.95 4.90
N LEU A 314 -10.03 -20.60 4.56
CA LEU A 314 -9.66 -19.28 4.05
C LEU A 314 -10.41 -18.92 2.76
N SER A 315 -10.52 -19.83 1.79
CA SER A 315 -11.26 -19.58 0.54
C SER A 315 -12.74 -19.23 0.78
N LYS A 316 -13.36 -19.85 1.79
CA LYS A 316 -14.77 -19.60 2.13
C LYS A 316 -14.95 -18.29 2.90
N THR A 317 -14.07 -18.01 3.86
CA THR A 317 -14.23 -16.91 4.82
C THR A 317 -13.66 -15.60 4.33
N LEU A 318 -12.51 -15.61 3.63
CA LEU A 318 -11.92 -14.40 3.09
C LEU A 318 -12.74 -13.90 1.90
N GLY A 319 -13.42 -12.78 2.12
CA GLY A 319 -14.27 -12.11 1.14
C GLY A 319 -13.49 -11.27 0.13
N HIS A 320 -14.19 -10.76 -0.89
CA HIS A 320 -13.58 -9.89 -1.90
C HIS A 320 -13.02 -8.58 -1.30
N SER A 321 -13.64 -8.05 -0.25
CA SER A 321 -13.15 -6.86 0.46
C SER A 321 -12.06 -7.17 1.49
N SER A 322 -11.68 -8.44 1.68
CA SER A 322 -10.66 -8.83 2.65
C SER A 322 -9.30 -8.29 2.23
N ARG A 323 -8.68 -7.51 3.11
CA ARG A 323 -7.29 -7.05 2.93
C ARG A 323 -6.30 -8.20 3.11
N CYS A 324 -6.69 -9.21 3.88
CA CYS A 324 -5.91 -10.43 4.06
C CYS A 324 -5.81 -11.19 2.72
N LEU A 325 -6.96 -11.40 2.04
CA LEU A 325 -6.98 -12.00 0.70
C LEU A 325 -6.11 -11.21 -0.29
N PHE A 326 -6.22 -9.89 -0.26
CA PHE A 326 -5.41 -9.02 -1.11
C PHE A 326 -3.91 -9.15 -0.83
N THR A 327 -3.51 -9.18 0.45
CA THR A 327 -2.11 -9.38 0.85
C THR A 327 -1.57 -10.72 0.36
N LEU A 328 -2.36 -11.78 0.43
CA LEU A 328 -1.99 -13.10 -0.11
C LEU A 328 -1.85 -13.09 -1.64
N LEU A 329 -2.73 -12.37 -2.34
CA LEU A 329 -2.62 -12.20 -3.78
C LEU A 329 -1.34 -11.46 -4.16
N MET A 330 -1.02 -10.37 -3.45
CA MET A 330 0.22 -9.62 -3.66
C MET A 330 1.45 -10.50 -3.44
N PHE A 331 1.43 -11.34 -2.40
CA PHE A 331 2.52 -12.27 -2.12
C PHE A 331 2.63 -13.36 -3.18
N TYR A 332 1.51 -13.91 -3.64
CA TYR A 332 1.47 -14.91 -4.71
C TYR A 332 2.05 -14.38 -6.03
N LEU A 333 1.70 -13.14 -6.41
CA LEU A 333 2.11 -12.57 -7.69
C LEU A 333 3.55 -12.03 -7.70
N TRP A 334 4.01 -11.44 -6.60
CA TRP A 334 5.31 -10.74 -6.56
C TRP A 334 6.17 -10.99 -5.32
N GLY A 335 5.76 -11.90 -4.42
CA GLY A 335 6.43 -12.09 -3.13
C GLY A 335 6.37 -10.85 -2.24
N HIS A 336 5.38 -9.97 -2.45
CA HIS A 336 5.27 -8.67 -1.79
C HIS A 336 4.03 -8.62 -0.90
N ILE A 337 4.14 -8.01 0.29
CA ILE A 337 3.04 -7.95 1.26
C ILE A 337 2.53 -6.53 1.54
N ARG A 338 3.31 -5.50 1.20
CA ARG A 338 2.92 -4.11 1.47
C ARG A 338 1.87 -3.66 0.47
N ASP A 339 1.02 -2.74 0.92
CA ASP A 339 0.06 -2.06 0.05
C ASP A 339 0.83 -1.16 -0.91
N ILE A 340 0.34 -1.01 -2.14
CA ILE A 340 1.06 -0.23 -3.16
C ILE A 340 0.55 1.20 -3.17
N GLU A 341 1.45 2.16 -2.98
CA GLU A 341 1.13 3.59 -3.08
C GLU A 341 1.38 4.07 -4.52
N VAL A 342 0.37 4.70 -5.12
CA VAL A 342 0.42 5.34 -6.44
C VAL A 342 0.18 6.84 -6.25
N ASP A 343 1.04 7.68 -6.82
CA ASP A 343 0.96 9.13 -6.59
C ASP A 343 -0.12 9.81 -7.44
N PHE A 344 -0.39 9.28 -8.64
CA PHE A 344 -1.50 9.69 -9.49
C PHE A 344 -2.31 8.45 -9.89
N CYS A 345 -3.56 8.35 -9.44
CA CYS A 345 -4.40 7.21 -9.76
C CYS A 345 -4.77 7.12 -11.25
N GLY A 346 -4.74 8.24 -11.96
CA GLY A 346 -5.04 8.33 -13.39
C GLY A 346 -6.43 7.82 -13.72
N GLY A 347 -6.55 7.00 -14.76
CA GLY A 347 -7.84 6.52 -15.24
C GLY A 347 -7.74 5.40 -16.27
N VAL A 348 -8.90 4.81 -16.59
CA VAL A 348 -9.05 3.88 -17.71
C VAL A 348 -9.58 4.65 -18.91
N LEU A 349 -8.77 4.71 -19.96
CA LEU A 349 -9.13 5.34 -21.23
C LEU A 349 -9.59 4.26 -22.21
N LYS A 350 -10.63 4.55 -22.98
CA LYS A 350 -11.15 3.65 -24.01
C LYS A 350 -10.75 4.18 -25.38
N ASP A 351 -10.08 3.36 -26.18
CA ASP A 351 -9.97 3.58 -27.61
C ASP A 351 -11.32 3.26 -28.25
N VAL A 352 -11.94 4.26 -28.86
CA VAL A 352 -13.28 4.17 -29.45
C VAL A 352 -13.28 3.25 -30.67
N GLU A 353 -12.15 3.11 -31.37
CA GLU A 353 -12.07 2.40 -32.64
C GLU A 353 -11.75 0.91 -32.48
N ASN A 354 -10.92 0.52 -31.51
CA ASN A 354 -10.37 -0.84 -31.43
C ASN A 354 -10.85 -1.68 -30.22
N GLU A 355 -11.82 -1.20 -29.44
CA GLU A 355 -12.21 -1.80 -28.14
C GLU A 355 -11.01 -2.09 -27.21
N LYS A 356 -9.92 -1.33 -27.36
CA LYS A 356 -8.75 -1.40 -26.50
C LYS A 356 -8.88 -0.42 -25.36
N PHE A 357 -8.43 -0.82 -24.18
CA PHE A 357 -8.44 0.02 -22.99
C PHE A 357 -7.00 0.29 -22.56
N TRP A 358 -6.77 1.48 -22.03
CA TRP A 358 -5.48 1.88 -21.48
C TRP A 358 -5.66 2.24 -20.01
N LEU A 359 -4.93 1.57 -19.13
CA LEU A 359 -4.78 1.99 -17.75
C LEU A 359 -3.56 2.91 -17.66
N VAL A 360 -3.81 4.15 -17.28
CA VAL A 360 -2.77 5.15 -17.08
C VAL A 360 -2.63 5.45 -15.60
N MET A 361 -1.41 5.36 -15.06
CA MET A 361 -1.09 5.68 -13.67
C MET A 361 0.23 6.44 -13.57
N GLY A 362 0.39 7.20 -12.49
CA GLY A 362 1.52 8.10 -12.34
C GLY A 362 2.28 7.97 -11.03
N ARG A 363 3.56 8.33 -11.08
CA ARG A 363 4.47 8.40 -9.92
C ARG A 363 5.32 9.66 -9.92
N ILE A 364 5.59 10.18 -8.74
CA ILE A 364 6.45 11.35 -8.52
C ILE A 364 7.78 10.87 -7.96
N LEU A 365 8.87 11.34 -8.56
CA LEU A 365 10.24 11.06 -8.17
C LEU A 365 10.89 12.32 -7.58
N SER A 366 11.77 12.15 -6.60
CA SER A 366 12.51 13.28 -6.00
C SER A 366 13.72 13.70 -6.83
N CYS A 367 14.30 12.78 -7.61
CA CYS A 367 15.36 13.04 -8.60
C CYS A 367 15.22 12.10 -9.82
N ASP A 368 16.00 12.37 -10.86
CA ASP A 368 16.00 11.64 -12.13
C ASP A 368 17.11 10.57 -12.23
N GLU A 369 17.78 10.27 -11.11
CA GLU A 369 18.80 9.22 -11.07
C GLU A 369 18.23 7.86 -11.52
N GLU A 370 18.98 7.12 -12.34
CA GLU A 370 18.53 5.87 -12.97
C GLU A 370 17.92 4.87 -11.97
N LYS A 371 18.55 4.65 -10.81
CA LYS A 371 18.04 3.73 -9.79
C LYS A 371 16.66 4.16 -9.30
N MET A 372 16.44 5.47 -9.12
CA MET A 372 15.14 6.02 -8.71
C MET A 372 14.10 5.86 -9.81
N VAL A 373 14.46 6.16 -11.07
CA VAL A 373 13.57 6.00 -12.22
C VAL A 373 13.13 4.55 -12.37
N TRP A 374 14.05 3.59 -12.30
CA TRP A 374 13.73 2.16 -12.43
C TRP A 374 12.96 1.61 -11.23
N ASN A 375 13.23 2.08 -10.01
CA ASN A 375 12.39 1.78 -8.85
C ASN A 375 10.97 2.33 -9.06
N GLY A 376 10.90 3.54 -9.61
CA GLY A 376 9.72 4.22 -10.17
C GLY A 376 8.85 3.27 -10.99
N VAL A 377 9.42 2.84 -12.11
CA VAL A 377 8.83 1.95 -13.11
C VAL A 377 8.38 0.64 -12.49
N LYS A 378 9.24 -0.02 -11.69
CA LYS A 378 8.93 -1.32 -11.07
C LYS A 378 7.73 -1.26 -10.13
N GLN A 379 7.55 -0.19 -9.36
CA GLN A 379 6.38 -0.07 -8.47
C GLN A 379 5.09 0.18 -9.27
N LEU A 380 5.14 1.04 -10.29
CA LEU A 380 4.00 1.28 -11.17
C LEU A 380 3.60 0.01 -11.94
N ASP A 381 4.58 -0.76 -12.44
CA ASP A 381 4.34 -2.08 -13.06
C ASP A 381 3.61 -3.02 -12.12
N ARG A 382 4.03 -3.11 -10.85
CA ARG A 382 3.32 -3.91 -9.84
C ARG A 382 1.90 -3.42 -9.64
N ALA A 383 1.70 -2.11 -9.44
CA ALA A 383 0.38 -1.52 -9.22
C ALA A 383 -0.56 -1.83 -10.39
N MET A 384 -0.20 -1.41 -11.60
CA MET A 384 -1.00 -1.61 -12.80
C MET A 384 -1.16 -3.09 -13.16
N GLY A 385 -0.16 -3.92 -12.87
CA GLY A 385 -0.21 -5.36 -13.05
C GLY A 385 -1.35 -6.02 -12.28
N VAL A 386 -1.66 -5.57 -11.05
CA VAL A 386 -2.82 -6.09 -10.30
C VAL A 386 -4.13 -5.72 -11.00
N PHE A 387 -4.23 -4.50 -11.54
CA PHE A 387 -5.43 -4.05 -12.22
C PHE A 387 -5.66 -4.85 -13.50
N LYS A 388 -4.59 -5.07 -14.30
CA LYS A 388 -4.66 -5.94 -15.49
C LYS A 388 -5.06 -7.36 -15.12
N PHE A 389 -4.46 -7.93 -14.08
CA PHE A 389 -4.84 -9.24 -13.58
C PHE A 389 -6.33 -9.32 -13.20
N VAL A 390 -6.86 -8.33 -12.47
CA VAL A 390 -8.29 -8.27 -12.11
C VAL A 390 -9.17 -8.09 -13.35
N TRP A 391 -8.77 -7.24 -14.31
CA TRP A 391 -9.48 -7.01 -15.57
C TRP A 391 -9.66 -8.31 -16.36
N GLU A 392 -8.56 -9.03 -16.57
CA GLU A 392 -8.53 -10.30 -17.30
C GLU A 392 -9.32 -11.39 -16.57
N THR A 393 -9.11 -11.52 -15.25
CA THR A 393 -9.81 -12.52 -14.43
C THR A 393 -11.31 -12.23 -14.33
N ALA A 394 -11.72 -10.96 -14.37
CA ALA A 394 -13.12 -10.54 -14.41
C ALA A 394 -13.80 -10.83 -15.75
N GLY A 395 -13.06 -11.27 -16.78
CA GLY A 395 -13.58 -11.47 -18.13
C GLY A 395 -14.08 -10.17 -18.74
N MET A 396 -13.42 -9.05 -18.45
CA MET A 396 -13.74 -7.76 -19.07
C MET A 396 -13.51 -7.84 -20.58
N LYS A 397 -14.38 -7.18 -21.36
CA LYS A 397 -14.24 -7.16 -22.82
C LYS A 397 -13.10 -6.21 -23.23
N GLY A 398 -12.32 -6.62 -24.22
CA GLY A 398 -11.17 -5.85 -24.71
C GLY A 398 -9.90 -6.06 -23.89
N GLY A 399 -8.75 -5.85 -24.53
CA GLY A 399 -7.45 -5.89 -23.86
C GLY A 399 -7.20 -4.62 -23.05
N LEU A 400 -6.58 -4.77 -21.87
CA LEU A 400 -6.09 -3.65 -21.06
C LEU A 400 -4.58 -3.49 -21.24
N GLU A 401 -4.19 -2.42 -21.91
CA GLU A 401 -2.80 -1.99 -22.05
C GLU A 401 -2.41 -1.07 -20.87
N LEU A 402 -1.13 -1.10 -20.50
CA LEU A 402 -0.62 -0.38 -19.34
C LEU A 402 0.35 0.72 -19.77
N GLN A 403 0.14 1.93 -19.24
CA GLN A 403 1.03 3.06 -19.48
C GLN A 403 1.35 3.78 -18.16
N GLY A 404 2.63 3.81 -17.80
CA GLY A 404 3.10 4.51 -16.61
C GLY A 404 3.65 5.89 -16.92
N HIS A 405 3.43 6.85 -16.04
CA HIS A 405 4.01 8.19 -16.15
C HIS A 405 4.83 8.50 -14.90
N LEU A 406 6.05 8.99 -15.08
CA LEU A 406 6.94 9.40 -14.00
C LEU A 406 7.21 10.89 -14.12
N TRP A 407 7.22 11.62 -13.01
CA TRP A 407 7.58 13.04 -13.00
C TRP A 407 8.77 13.29 -12.09
N SER A 408 9.75 14.03 -12.59
CA SER A 408 10.91 14.45 -11.82
C SER A 408 11.38 15.83 -12.27
N VAL A 409 11.99 16.58 -11.34
CA VAL A 409 12.49 17.94 -11.62
C VAL A 409 13.82 17.85 -12.35
N GLY A 410 13.93 18.51 -13.52
CA GLY A 410 15.15 18.57 -14.30
C GLY A 410 15.44 17.30 -15.10
N ALA A 411 14.47 16.39 -15.21
CA ALA A 411 14.63 15.15 -15.94
C ALA A 411 14.66 15.39 -17.44
N GLN A 412 15.50 14.64 -18.15
CA GLN A 412 15.37 14.55 -19.60
C GLN A 412 14.15 13.70 -19.96
N GLN A 413 13.24 14.28 -20.72
CA GLN A 413 12.06 13.58 -21.18
C GLN A 413 12.43 12.41 -22.10
N ARG A 414 11.89 11.22 -21.79
CA ARG A 414 12.16 10.00 -22.54
C ARG A 414 11.12 8.92 -22.26
N GLN A 415 10.99 7.98 -23.20
CA GLN A 415 10.22 6.76 -23.04
C GLN A 415 11.11 5.60 -22.58
N LEU A 416 10.57 4.77 -21.71
CA LEU A 416 11.17 3.56 -21.16
C LEU A 416 10.23 2.38 -21.46
N SER A 417 10.80 1.20 -21.70
CA SER A 417 10.04 -0.04 -21.88
C SER A 417 10.38 -1.01 -20.75
N TYR A 418 9.37 -1.62 -20.15
CA TYR A 418 9.55 -2.63 -19.11
C TYR A 418 8.45 -3.68 -19.21
N LYS A 419 8.84 -4.95 -19.38
CA LYS A 419 7.94 -6.10 -19.57
C LYS A 419 6.88 -5.91 -20.65
N GLY A 420 7.21 -5.17 -21.72
CA GLY A 420 6.28 -4.87 -22.82
C GLY A 420 5.35 -3.69 -22.59
N ASN A 421 5.37 -3.06 -21.41
CA ASN A 421 4.60 -1.85 -21.11
C ASN A 421 5.44 -0.58 -21.33
N ALA A 422 4.78 0.52 -21.68
CA ALA A 422 5.41 1.81 -21.91
C ALA A 422 5.39 2.70 -20.65
N TYR A 423 6.51 3.36 -20.36
CA TYR A 423 6.64 4.32 -19.27
C TYR A 423 7.25 5.60 -19.80
N ILE A 424 6.70 6.75 -19.42
CA ILE A 424 7.20 8.05 -19.90
C ILE A 424 7.71 8.85 -18.70
N LEU A 425 8.97 9.26 -18.76
CA LEU A 425 9.57 10.17 -17.79
C LEU A 425 9.36 11.60 -18.27
N HIS A 426 8.64 12.39 -17.48
CA HIS A 426 8.31 13.78 -17.71
C HIS A 426 9.17 14.69 -16.83
N ASP A 427 9.55 15.83 -17.40
CA ASP A 427 10.17 16.90 -16.65
C ASP A 427 9.11 17.75 -15.91
N ILE A 428 9.43 18.14 -14.68
CA ILE A 428 8.70 19.16 -13.93
C ILE A 428 9.42 20.48 -14.14
N THR A 429 8.93 21.29 -15.07
CA THR A 429 9.40 22.67 -15.36
C THR A 429 8.23 23.65 -15.44
N LEU A 430 8.48 24.96 -15.43
CA LEU A 430 7.46 25.98 -15.70
C LEU A 430 7.36 26.26 -17.19
#